data_AF-A0A7Y1F7T2-F1
#
_entry.id   AF-A0A7Y1F7T2-F1
#
_cell.length_a   1.000
_cell.length_b   1.000
_cell.length_c   1.000
_cell.angle_alpha   90.00
_cell.angle_beta   90.00
_cell.angle_gamma   90.00
#
_symmetry.space_group_name_H-M   'P 1'
#
loop_
_entity.id
_entity.type
_entity.pdbx_description
1 polymer ?
#
loop_
_entity_poly.entity_id
_entity_poly.type
_entity_poly.pdbx_seq_one_letter_code
_entity_poly.pdbx_strand_id
1 'polypeptide(L)'
;MAKDNAQIQRDKRAKEKALLDKIGAEKRSLIVSKALDDALHILGERHGFEEWQETISTFLINLAAGPVEESARFATMSRQPFEISEKQSRLLDEFAKREEASHANE
;
A
#
# COMPACT_ATOMS: atom_id res chain seq x y z
N MET A 1 8.95 28.17 29.07
CA MET A 1 10.01 27.25 28.62
C MET A 1 9.49 26.46 27.44
N ALA A 2 9.97 26.76 26.23
CA ALA A 2 9.56 26.05 25.02
C ALA A 2 10.01 24.59 25.13
N LYS A 3 9.07 23.65 24.95
CA LYS A 3 9.42 22.23 24.87
C LYS A 3 10.28 22.02 23.63
N ASP A 4 11.44 21.40 23.82
CA ASP A 4 12.34 20.99 22.74
C ASP A 4 11.58 20.09 21.73
N ASN A 5 11.87 20.22 20.43
CA ASN A 5 11.21 19.47 19.37
C ASN A 5 11.30 17.95 19.60
N ALA A 6 12.38 17.50 20.24
CA ALA A 6 12.56 16.12 20.65
C ALA A 6 11.51 15.66 21.69
N GLN A 7 11.13 16.55 22.62
CA GLN A 7 10.09 16.29 23.62
C GLN A 7 8.71 16.16 22.97
N ILE A 8 8.40 17.03 22.00
CA ILE A 8 7.14 17.02 21.24
C ILE A 8 7.00 15.72 20.43
N GLN A 9 8.08 15.27 19.79
CA GLN A 9 8.10 14.02 19.03
C GLN A 9 7.92 12.78 19.92
N ARG A 10 8.53 12.75 21.12
CA ARG A 10 8.32 11.66 22.09
C ARG A 10 6.88 11.65 22.61
N ASP A 11 6.35 12.81 22.98
CA ASP A 11 4.96 12.94 23.46
C ASP A 11 3.96 12.48 22.38
N LYS A 12 4.23 12.79 21.09
CA LYS A 12 3.42 12.31 19.96
C LYS A 12 3.45 10.78 19.83
N ARG A 13 4.64 10.17 19.84
CA ARG A 13 4.80 8.71 19.75
C ARG A 13 4.15 7.98 20.92
N ALA A 14 4.24 8.54 22.13
CA ALA A 14 3.63 7.95 23.33
C ALA A 14 2.09 7.94 23.25
N LYS A 15 1.49 9.04 22.78
CA LYS A 15 0.04 9.14 22.57
C LYS A 15 -0.46 8.19 21.48
N GLU A 16 0.28 8.09 20.37
CA GLU A 16 -0.05 7.21 19.26
C GLU A 16 0.03 5.73 19.68
N LYS A 17 1.06 5.34 20.44
CA LYS A 17 1.17 4.00 21.02
C LYS A 17 0.02 3.66 21.98
N ALA A 18 -0.34 4.58 22.87
CA ALA A 18 -1.44 4.37 23.82
C ALA A 18 -2.81 4.28 23.14
N LEU A 19 -3.00 4.93 21.98
CA LEU A 19 -4.20 4.77 21.15
C LEU A 19 -4.24 3.40 20.50
N LEU A 20 -3.12 2.96 19.91
CA LEU A 20 -2.99 1.65 19.26
C LEU A 20 -3.22 0.49 20.24
N ASP A 21 -2.65 0.57 21.44
CA ASP A 21 -2.83 -0.43 22.50
C ASP A 21 -4.30 -0.51 22.97
N LYS A 22 -5.05 0.61 22.95
CA LYS A 22 -6.47 0.64 23.35
C LYS A 22 -7.41 0.03 22.32
N ILE A 23 -7.09 0.10 21.04
CA ILE A 23 -7.91 -0.46 19.96
C ILE A 23 -7.55 -1.93 19.66
N GLY A 24 -6.64 -2.54 20.42
CA GLY A 24 -6.14 -3.89 20.15
C GLY A 24 -5.38 -4.02 18.83
N ALA A 25 -5.08 -2.88 18.18
CA ALA A 25 -4.28 -2.85 16.99
C ALA A 25 -2.82 -2.89 17.44
N GLU A 26 -2.22 -4.08 17.41
CA GLU A 26 -0.79 -4.13 17.15
C GLU A 26 -0.52 -3.18 15.98
N LYS A 27 0.48 -2.29 16.11
CA LYS A 27 0.91 -1.42 15.02
C LYS A 27 1.52 -2.30 13.92
N ARG A 28 0.67 -3.03 13.21
CA ARG A 28 0.98 -3.72 11.97
C ARG A 28 1.02 -2.60 10.95
N SER A 29 2.12 -1.85 10.96
CA SER A 29 2.49 -1.04 9.82
C SER A 29 2.67 -2.03 8.68
N LEU A 30 1.61 -2.25 7.91
CA LEU A 30 1.74 -2.97 6.66
C LEU A 30 2.68 -2.10 5.82
N ILE A 31 3.82 -2.65 5.42
CA ILE A 31 4.63 -2.00 4.40
C ILE A 31 3.82 -2.14 3.11
N VAL A 32 3.07 -1.10 2.80
CA VAL A 32 2.22 -1.05 1.62
C VAL A 32 3.12 -0.72 0.43
N SER A 33 3.17 -1.61 -0.57
CA SER A 33 3.83 -1.27 -1.83
C SER A 33 3.05 -0.15 -2.53
N LYS A 34 3.70 0.68 -3.35
CA LYS A 34 3.03 1.75 -4.10
C LYS A 34 1.79 1.25 -4.86
N ALA A 35 1.86 0.05 -5.44
CA ALA A 35 0.73 -0.55 -6.14
C ALA A 35 -0.47 -0.86 -5.23
N LEU A 36 -0.22 -1.25 -3.98
CA LEU A 36 -1.29 -1.44 -3.00
C LEU A 36 -1.84 -0.09 -2.52
N ASP A 37 -0.99 0.92 -2.32
CA ASP A 37 -1.40 2.28 -1.96
C ASP A 37 -2.31 2.91 -3.02
N ASP A 38 -1.90 2.84 -4.29
CA ASP A 38 -2.70 3.31 -5.43
C ASP A 38 -4.07 2.57 -5.49
N ALA A 39 -4.08 1.25 -5.26
CA ALA A 39 -5.32 0.46 -5.26
C ALA A 39 -6.25 0.83 -4.10
N LEU A 40 -5.70 1.08 -2.91
CA LEU A 40 -6.47 1.51 -1.74
C LEU A 40 -7.05 2.90 -1.92
N HIS A 41 -6.30 3.81 -2.55
CA HIS A 41 -6.78 5.13 -2.90
C HIS A 41 -7.98 5.07 -3.84
N ILE A 42 -7.89 4.30 -4.93
CA ILE A 42 -8.99 4.09 -5.89
C ILE A 42 -10.23 3.50 -5.19
N LEU A 43 -10.04 2.52 -4.31
CA LEU A 43 -11.14 1.91 -3.56
C LEU A 43 -11.75 2.88 -2.54
N GLY A 44 -10.92 3.69 -1.88
CA GLY A 44 -11.36 4.73 -0.96
C GLY A 44 -12.23 5.78 -1.65
N GLU A 45 -11.76 6.33 -2.77
CA GLU A 45 -12.53 7.30 -3.57
C GLU A 45 -13.86 6.73 -4.07
N ARG A 46 -13.86 5.48 -4.54
CA ARG A 46 -15.07 4.84 -5.08
C ARG A 46 -16.16 4.64 -4.02
N HIS A 47 -15.76 4.35 -2.79
CA HIS A 47 -16.67 3.93 -1.72
C HIS A 47 -16.81 4.96 -0.59
N GLY A 48 -16.16 6.13 -0.73
CA GLY A 48 -16.26 7.24 0.22
C GLY A 48 -15.49 7.01 1.52
N PHE A 49 -14.43 6.20 1.52
CA PHE A 49 -13.59 6.00 2.70
C PHE A 49 -12.48 7.04 2.76
N GLU A 50 -12.37 7.74 3.89
CA GLU A 50 -11.34 8.76 4.13
C GLU A 50 -10.02 8.15 4.61
N GLU A 51 -10.08 6.98 5.27
CA GLU A 51 -8.93 6.32 5.89
C GLU A 51 -8.73 4.90 5.32
N TRP A 52 -7.52 4.58 4.88
CA TRP A 52 -7.23 3.28 4.25
C TRP A 52 -7.43 2.09 5.21
N GLN A 53 -7.26 2.29 6.53
CA GLN A 53 -7.53 1.26 7.54
C GLN A 53 -9.02 0.91 7.57
N GLU A 54 -9.89 1.90 7.42
CA GLU A 54 -11.34 1.70 7.34
C GLU A 54 -11.70 0.97 6.04
N THR A 55 -11.12 1.37 4.91
CA THR A 55 -11.28 0.70 3.61
C THR A 55 -10.91 -0.78 3.72
N ILE A 56 -9.70 -1.12 4.17
CA ILE A 56 -9.23 -2.50 4.23
C ILE A 56 -10.07 -3.34 5.20
N SER A 57 -10.33 -2.82 6.40
CA SER A 57 -11.04 -3.58 7.43
C SER A 57 -12.46 -3.90 6.97
N THR A 58 -13.16 -2.92 6.42
CA THR A 58 -14.51 -3.10 5.89
C THR A 58 -14.53 -4.09 4.74
N PHE A 59 -13.58 -3.98 3.80
CA PHE A 59 -13.48 -4.90 2.66
C PHE A 59 -13.18 -6.33 3.09
N LEU A 60 -12.19 -6.55 3.97
CA LEU A 60 -11.81 -7.90 4.41
C LEU A 60 -12.89 -8.57 5.25
N ILE A 61 -13.56 -7.82 6.14
CA ILE A 61 -14.66 -8.34 6.97
C ILE A 61 -15.84 -8.74 6.07
N ASN A 62 -16.25 -7.88 5.14
CA ASN A 62 -17.36 -8.17 4.24
C ASN A 62 -17.03 -9.31 3.28
N LEU A 63 -15.80 -9.38 2.77
CA LEU A 63 -15.34 -10.48 1.92
C LEU A 63 -15.37 -11.82 2.67
N ALA A 64 -14.98 -11.83 3.94
CA ALA A 64 -15.01 -13.04 4.77
C ALA A 64 -16.44 -13.45 5.19
N ALA A 65 -17.35 -12.48 5.33
CA ALA A 65 -18.76 -12.73 5.66
C ALA A 65 -19.61 -13.12 4.44
N GLY A 66 -19.13 -12.86 3.22
CA GLY A 66 -19.81 -13.17 1.98
C GLY A 66 -19.78 -14.67 1.61
N PRO A 67 -20.57 -15.09 0.61
CA PRO A 67 -20.53 -16.45 0.07
C PRO A 67 -19.13 -16.86 -0.39
N VAL A 68 -18.81 -18.15 -0.26
CA VAL A 68 -17.50 -18.70 -0.65
C VAL A 68 -17.23 -18.46 -2.13
N GLU A 69 -18.25 -18.52 -2.98
CA GLU A 69 -18.13 -18.33 -4.42
C GLU A 69 -17.74 -16.89 -4.78
N GLU A 70 -18.21 -15.91 -4.00
CA GLU A 70 -17.87 -14.50 -4.21
C GLU A 70 -16.45 -14.19 -3.74
N SER A 71 -16.05 -14.72 -2.58
CA SER A 71 -14.71 -14.52 -2.04
C SER A 71 -13.64 -15.34 -2.77
N ALA A 72 -13.97 -16.55 -3.24
CA ALA A 72 -13.09 -17.43 -4.00
C ALA A 72 -12.63 -16.77 -5.30
N ARG A 73 -13.48 -15.95 -5.94
CA ARG A 73 -13.08 -15.20 -7.14
C ARG A 73 -11.88 -14.30 -6.86
N PHE A 74 -11.88 -13.59 -5.74
CA PHE A 74 -10.78 -12.70 -5.38
C PHE A 74 -9.53 -13.45 -4.88
N ALA A 75 -9.69 -14.68 -4.35
CA ALA A 75 -8.58 -15.51 -3.89
C ALA A 75 -7.90 -16.32 -5.00
N THR A 76 -8.63 -16.71 -6.05
CA THR A 76 -8.15 -17.57 -7.15
C THR A 76 -7.78 -16.80 -8.42
N MET A 77 -8.21 -15.54 -8.55
CA MET A 77 -7.76 -14.69 -9.65
C MET A 77 -6.25 -14.48 -9.59
N SER A 78 -5.57 -14.80 -10.70
CA SER A 78 -4.24 -14.26 -10.96
C SER A 78 -4.27 -12.76 -10.72
N ARG A 79 -3.19 -12.21 -10.14
CA ARG A 79 -2.92 -10.76 -10.16
C ARG A 79 -3.24 -10.27 -11.57
N GLN A 80 -4.00 -9.17 -11.68
CA GLN A 80 -4.35 -8.57 -12.97
C GLN A 80 -3.12 -8.61 -13.88
N PRO A 81 -3.23 -9.15 -15.11
CA PRO A 81 -2.08 -9.27 -15.99
C PRO A 81 -1.42 -7.89 -16.09
N PHE A 82 -0.16 -7.82 -15.69
CA PHE A 82 0.63 -6.60 -15.86
C PHE A 82 0.96 -6.49 -17.35
N GLU A 83 0.13 -5.75 -18.08
CA GLU A 83 0.40 -5.43 -19.47
C GLU A 83 1.37 -4.25 -19.54
N ILE A 84 2.57 -4.50 -20.05
CA ILE A 84 3.56 -3.45 -20.33
C ILE A 84 3.02 -2.62 -21.50
N SER A 85 2.75 -1.34 -21.26
CA SER A 85 2.39 -0.42 -22.35
C SER A 85 3.56 -0.26 -23.33
N GLU A 86 3.29 0.04 -24.60
CA GLU A 86 4.32 0.31 -25.62
C GLU A 86 5.34 1.36 -25.15
N LYS A 87 4.87 2.39 -24.43
CA LYS A 87 5.72 3.42 -23.83
C LYS A 87 6.68 2.85 -22.78
N GLN A 88 6.22 1.96 -21.92
CA GLN A 88 7.06 1.30 -20.92
C GLN A 88 8.04 0.32 -21.57
N SER A 89 7.60 -0.40 -22.62
CA SER A 89 8.48 -1.27 -23.41
C SER A 89 9.65 -0.47 -24.00
N ARG A 90 9.37 0.67 -24.63
CA ARG A 90 10.41 1.53 -25.20
C ARG A 90 11.38 2.08 -24.15
N LEU A 91 10.88 2.44 -22.96
CA LEU A 91 11.73 2.91 -21.86
C LEU A 91 12.66 1.81 -21.33
N LEU A 92 12.19 0.56 -21.29
CA LEU A 92 13.01 -0.59 -20.90
C LEU A 92 14.08 -0.90 -21.96
N ASP A 93 13.75 -0.81 -23.24
CA ASP A 93 14.73 -0.98 -24.33
C ASP A 93 15.81 0.11 -24.30
N GLU A 94 15.42 1.37 -24.06
CA GLU A 94 16.37 2.48 -23.92
C GLU A 94 17.26 2.33 -22.68
N PHE A 95 16.70 1.84 -21.58
CA PHE A 95 17.46 1.53 -20.37
C PHE A 95 18.49 0.43 -20.63
N ALA A 96 18.08 -0.69 -21.24
CA ALA A 96 18.98 -1.80 -21.58
C ALA A 96 20.15 -1.36 -22.47
N LYS A 97 19.89 -0.55 -23.49
CA LYS A 97 20.94 0.00 -24.38
C LYS A 97 21.94 0.90 -23.65
N ARG A 98 21.50 1.64 -22.63
CA ARG A 98 22.39 2.48 -21.82
C ARG A 98 23.29 1.66 -20.92
N GLU A 99 22.78 0.59 -20.33
CA GLU A 99 23.55 -0.33 -19.49
C GLU A 99 24.56 -1.15 -20.32
N GLU A 100 24.20 -1.57 -21.54
CA GLU A 100 25.16 -2.23 -22.44
C GLU A 100 26.29 -1.27 -22.85
N ALA A 101 25.98 0.00 -23.10
CA ALA A 101 26.98 1.00 -23.47
C ALA A 101 27.86 1.43 -22.29
N SER A 102 27.38 1.36 -21.05
CA SER A 102 28.17 1.64 -19.85
C SER A 102 29.14 0.50 -19.54
N HIS A 103 28.71 -0.76 -19.71
CA HIS A 103 29.57 -1.93 -19.52
C HIS A 103 30.56 -2.22 -20.66
N ALA A 104 30.32 -1.70 -21.87
CA ALA A 104 31.25 -1.81 -23.00
C ALA A 104 32.44 -0.83 -22.93
N ASN A 105 32.41 0.13 -22.01
CA ASN A 105 33.43 1.17 -21.83
C ASN A 105 34.31 0.97 -20.57
N GLU A 106 34.17 -0.16 -19.88
CA GLU A 106 35.09 -0.67 -18.84
C GLU A 106 36.04 -1.74 -19.42
#